data_AF-A0AA40EWT0-F1
#
_entry.id   AF-A0AA40EWT0-F1
#
_cell.length_a   1.000
_cell.length_b   1.000
_cell.length_c   1.000
_cell.angle_alpha   90.00
_cell.angle_beta   90.00
_cell.angle_gamma   90.00
#
_symmetry.space_group_name_H-M   'P 1'
#
loop_
_entity.id
_entity.type
_entity.pdbx_description
1 polymer ?
#
loop_
_entity_poly.entity_id
_entity_poly.type
_entity_poly.pdbx_seq_one_letter_code
_entity_poly.pdbx_strand_id
1 'polypeptide(L)'
;MHLPNLALCLLLGGITAAAPAADPTDAILADQDIASTTAPADALARRSFQNSCGSCFMTGWTLTCTCPTITGSGRRSSLNLGQSCVANHGGTMAAQAGGNAQNSCQPPEFQWHNQVRIGAWCVAGSVPGGQRLTHSWLSLEGLVRNQDGYLRCF
;
A
#
# COMPACT_ATOMS: atom_id res chain seq x y z
N MET A 1 -40.44 39.29 54.46
CA MET A 1 -39.76 40.38 55.19
C MET A 1 -38.33 39.95 55.43
N HIS A 2 -37.38 40.85 55.16
CA HIS A 2 -35.98 40.89 55.66
C HIS A 2 -34.99 39.78 55.26
N LEU A 3 -34.21 40.08 54.21
CA LEU A 3 -32.73 40.04 54.19
C LEU A 3 -32.16 40.91 55.35
N PRO A 4 -30.84 40.95 55.70
CA PRO A 4 -29.66 40.48 54.96
C PRO A 4 -28.55 39.83 55.85
N ASN A 5 -27.45 39.37 55.24
CA ASN A 5 -26.15 39.84 55.73
C ASN A 5 -25.11 39.95 54.60
N LEU A 6 -24.55 41.14 54.49
CA LEU A 6 -23.45 41.54 53.61
C LEU A 6 -22.10 41.25 54.30
N ALA A 7 -21.11 40.85 53.51
CA ALA A 7 -19.73 41.37 53.54
C ALA A 7 -18.98 40.67 52.38
N LEU A 8 -18.61 41.32 51.27
CA LEU A 8 -17.66 42.44 51.10
C LEU A 8 -16.21 42.03 51.39
N CYS A 9 -15.46 41.69 50.32
CA CYS A 9 -14.16 42.27 49.91
C CYS A 9 -13.47 41.34 48.89
N LEU A 10 -13.30 41.75 47.62
CA LEU A 10 -12.16 42.53 47.07
C LEU A 10 -10.88 41.68 47.01
N LEU A 11 -10.43 41.23 45.83
CA LEU A 11 -9.49 41.89 44.89
C LEU A 11 -9.00 40.75 43.92
N LEU A 12 -8.48 40.90 42.70
CA LEU A 12 -7.88 41.98 41.92
C LEU A 12 -7.64 41.43 40.49
N GLY A 13 -7.75 42.30 39.47
CA GLY A 13 -6.94 42.24 38.25
C GLY A 13 -7.48 41.36 37.11
N GLY A 14 -7.71 41.88 35.90
CA GLY A 14 -7.50 43.22 35.39
C GLY A 14 -7.77 43.27 33.89
N ILE A 15 -8.11 44.50 33.43
CA ILE A 15 -7.70 45.19 32.18
C ILE A 15 -7.56 44.32 30.91
N THR A 16 -8.20 44.56 29.77
CA THR A 16 -8.36 45.75 28.88
C THR A 16 -8.55 45.10 27.49
N ALA A 17 -9.07 45.64 26.41
CA ALA A 17 -9.67 46.89 25.99
C ALA A 17 -10.29 46.57 24.61
N ALA A 18 -11.26 47.37 24.18
CA ALA A 18 -11.75 47.38 22.80
C ALA A 18 -10.60 47.68 21.83
N ALA A 19 -10.62 47.06 20.64
CA ALA A 19 -9.81 47.49 19.51
C ALA A 19 -10.62 47.37 18.19
N PRO A 20 -10.31 48.24 17.21
CA PRO A 20 -11.25 48.74 16.21
C PRO A 20 -11.21 47.95 14.88
N ALA A 21 -12.21 48.21 14.04
CA ALA A 21 -12.15 47.92 12.61
C ALA A 21 -11.08 48.82 11.93
N ALA A 22 -10.25 48.23 11.08
CA ALA A 22 -9.42 48.93 10.11
C ALA A 22 -9.23 48.09 8.82
N ASP A 23 -9.13 48.84 7.73
CA ASP A 23 -9.12 48.56 6.28
C ASP A 23 -8.19 47.45 5.73
N PRO A 24 -8.43 46.99 4.48
CA PRO A 24 -7.54 46.13 3.70
C PRO A 24 -6.65 46.95 2.76
N THR A 25 -5.33 46.75 2.76
CA THR A 25 -4.49 46.65 1.54
C THR A 25 -3.01 46.38 1.87
N ASP A 26 -2.48 45.44 1.09
CA ASP A 26 -1.08 45.13 0.77
C ASP A 26 -0.15 44.34 1.72
N ALA A 27 0.04 43.09 1.26
CA ALA A 27 1.29 42.32 1.12
C ALA A 27 2.02 41.81 2.37
N ILE A 28 2.09 40.47 2.54
CA ILE A 28 3.34 39.68 2.58
C ILE A 28 3.06 38.27 2.02
N LEU A 29 3.91 37.82 1.10
CA LEU A 29 4.00 36.44 0.60
C LEU A 29 4.21 35.42 1.75
N ALA A 30 3.33 34.44 1.84
CA ALA A 30 3.62 33.07 2.27
C ALA A 30 2.54 32.21 1.58
N ASP A 31 2.86 31.50 0.50
CA ASP A 31 3.50 30.19 0.56
C ASP A 31 2.84 29.32 1.64
N GLN A 32 1.94 28.44 1.20
CA GLN A 32 1.88 27.03 1.58
C GLN A 32 0.69 26.42 0.83
N ASP A 33 1.03 25.82 -0.30
CA ASP A 33 0.33 24.72 -0.94
C ASP A 33 -0.49 23.87 0.03
N ILE A 34 -1.80 23.84 -0.17
CA ILE A 34 -2.54 22.58 -0.05
C ILE A 34 -2.94 22.20 -1.46
N ALA A 35 -1.93 21.85 -2.26
CA ALA A 35 -2.10 20.98 -3.40
C ALA A 35 -2.79 19.71 -2.90
N SER A 36 -4.08 19.63 -3.19
CA SER A 36 -4.86 18.40 -3.20
C SER A 36 -4.11 17.39 -4.08
N THR A 37 -3.26 16.59 -3.44
CA THR A 37 -2.46 15.54 -4.08
C THR A 37 -3.36 14.34 -4.30
N THR A 38 -4.17 14.41 -5.36
CA THR A 38 -4.38 13.23 -6.20
C THR A 38 -2.99 12.82 -6.71
N ALA A 39 -2.24 12.05 -5.91
CA ALA A 39 -1.12 11.27 -6.40
C ALA A 39 -1.67 10.52 -7.61
N PRO A 40 -1.17 10.79 -8.82
CA PRO A 40 -1.93 10.46 -10.01
C PRO A 40 -1.98 8.94 -10.08
N ALA A 41 -3.17 8.39 -10.23
CA ALA A 41 -3.35 6.98 -10.53
C ALA A 41 -2.39 6.54 -11.66
N ASP A 42 -2.00 7.47 -12.55
CA ASP A 42 -0.97 7.36 -13.58
C ASP A 42 0.48 7.11 -13.10
N ALA A 43 0.91 7.61 -11.94
CA ALA A 43 2.24 7.33 -11.39
C ALA A 43 2.28 5.95 -10.71
N LEU A 44 1.17 5.53 -10.10
CA LEU A 44 1.02 4.19 -9.53
C LEU A 44 0.81 3.14 -10.64
N ALA A 45 0.05 3.46 -11.68
CA ALA A 45 -0.16 2.62 -12.86
C ALA A 45 1.13 2.41 -13.67
N ARG A 46 2.00 3.43 -13.76
CA ARG A 46 3.35 3.30 -14.33
C ARG A 46 4.30 2.44 -13.51
N ARG A 47 4.05 2.29 -12.20
CA ARG A 47 4.81 1.38 -11.33
C ARG A 47 4.25 -0.03 -11.32
N SER A 48 3.06 -0.27 -11.87
CA SER A 48 2.57 -1.64 -12.04
C SER A 48 3.52 -2.40 -12.96
N PHE A 49 4.02 -3.54 -12.49
CA PHE A 49 4.97 -4.33 -13.27
C PHE A 49 4.32 -4.86 -14.56
N GLN A 50 3.01 -5.13 -14.55
CA GLN A 50 2.27 -5.63 -15.72
C GLN A 50 2.23 -4.61 -16.87
N ASN A 51 2.28 -3.32 -16.55
CA ASN A 51 2.18 -2.23 -17.53
C ASN A 51 3.56 -1.76 -18.00
N SER A 52 4.59 -1.97 -17.18
CA SER A 52 5.92 -1.40 -17.41
C SER A 52 6.95 -2.46 -17.82
N CYS A 53 6.82 -3.70 -17.36
CA CYS A 53 7.77 -4.77 -17.66
C CYS A 53 7.31 -5.64 -18.84
N GLY A 54 8.27 -6.22 -19.54
CA GLY A 54 8.06 -7.19 -20.61
C GLY A 54 8.81 -8.50 -20.37
N SER A 55 8.58 -9.47 -21.25
CA SER A 55 9.22 -10.81 -21.23
C SER A 55 9.11 -11.50 -19.86
N CYS A 56 7.96 -11.34 -19.21
CA CYS A 56 7.70 -11.93 -17.91
C CYS A 56 7.42 -13.42 -18.02
N PHE A 57 8.07 -14.21 -17.18
CA PHE A 57 7.82 -15.63 -17.03
C PHE A 57 8.02 -16.05 -15.58
N MET A 58 7.48 -17.22 -15.22
CA MET A 58 7.57 -17.75 -13.86
C MET A 58 8.21 -19.13 -13.87
N THR A 59 9.08 -19.39 -12.90
CA THR A 59 9.67 -20.72 -12.67
C THR A 59 9.57 -21.03 -11.18
N GLY A 60 8.77 -22.03 -10.83
CA GLY A 60 8.37 -22.24 -9.44
C GLY A 60 7.67 -21.00 -8.90
N TRP A 61 8.14 -20.47 -7.76
CA TRP A 61 7.64 -19.24 -7.15
C TRP A 61 8.33 -17.95 -7.63
N THR A 62 9.32 -18.07 -8.52
CA THR A 62 10.15 -16.95 -8.95
C THR A 62 9.59 -16.34 -10.23
N LEU A 63 9.04 -15.15 -10.11
CA LEU A 63 8.67 -14.30 -11.24
C LEU A 63 9.92 -13.60 -11.75
N THR A 64 10.17 -13.67 -13.07
CA THR A 64 11.27 -12.96 -13.72
C THR A 64 10.73 -12.13 -14.86
N CYS A 65 11.12 -10.85 -14.92
CA CYS A 65 10.71 -9.92 -15.96
C CYS A 65 11.89 -9.04 -16.40
N THR A 66 11.79 -8.45 -17.58
CA THR A 66 12.62 -7.33 -18.00
C THR A 66 11.86 -6.03 -17.77
N CYS A 67 12.32 -5.21 -16.84
CA CYS A 67 11.67 -3.99 -16.41
C CYS A 67 12.50 -2.76 -16.77
N PRO A 68 11.89 -1.66 -17.25
CA PRO A 68 12.60 -0.41 -17.49
C PRO A 68 13.02 0.22 -16.17
N THR A 69 14.22 0.78 -16.16
CA THR A 69 14.76 1.67 -15.14
C THR A 69 14.28 3.11 -15.39
N ILE A 70 14.50 4.01 -14.43
CA ILE A 70 14.17 5.43 -14.53
C ILE A 70 14.96 6.15 -15.64
N THR A 71 16.12 5.62 -16.02
CA THR A 71 16.95 6.13 -17.13
C THR A 71 16.55 5.56 -18.49
N GLY A 72 15.53 4.71 -18.55
CA GLY A 72 15.00 4.12 -19.79
C GLY A 72 15.73 2.84 -20.25
N SER A 73 16.77 2.40 -19.55
CA SER A 73 17.42 1.10 -19.83
C SER A 73 16.58 -0.07 -19.31
N GLY A 74 16.59 -1.19 -20.02
CA GLY A 74 15.92 -2.42 -19.60
C GLY A 74 16.79 -3.24 -18.64
N ARG A 75 16.20 -3.71 -17.53
CA ARG A 75 16.87 -4.55 -16.54
C ARG A 75 16.09 -5.84 -16.30
N ARG A 76 16.77 -6.98 -16.33
CA ARG A 76 16.19 -8.25 -15.89
C ARG A 76 16.16 -8.32 -14.37
N SER A 77 15.00 -8.60 -13.80
CA SER A 77 14.79 -8.70 -12.36
C SER A 77 13.94 -9.92 -12.04
N SER A 78 14.20 -10.52 -10.87
CA SER A 78 13.51 -11.71 -10.38
C SER A 78 13.04 -11.48 -8.94
N LEU A 79 11.86 -12.00 -8.62
CA LEU A 79 11.22 -11.90 -7.31
C LEU A 79 10.58 -13.24 -6.96
N ASN A 80 10.95 -13.83 -5.81
CA ASN A 80 10.27 -15.00 -5.30
C ASN A 80 8.98 -14.57 -4.58
N LEU A 81 7.84 -14.73 -5.25
CA LEU A 81 6.54 -14.33 -4.72
C LEU A 81 6.17 -15.10 -3.45
N GLY A 82 6.51 -16.39 -3.40
CA GLY A 82 6.16 -17.28 -2.30
C GLY A 82 6.96 -17.03 -1.02
N GLN A 83 8.12 -16.38 -1.09
CA GLN A 83 8.93 -15.97 0.07
C GLN A 83 8.78 -14.49 0.44
N SER A 84 8.17 -13.69 -0.42
CA SER A 84 8.23 -12.24 -0.27
C SER A 84 6.87 -11.57 -0.27
N CYS A 85 5.91 -12.05 -1.05
CA CYS A 85 4.67 -11.32 -1.30
C CYS A 85 3.40 -12.12 -1.01
N VAL A 86 3.48 -13.45 -0.85
CA VAL A 86 2.28 -14.31 -0.80
C VAL A 86 2.33 -15.20 0.43
N ALA A 87 1.25 -15.20 1.19
CA ALA A 87 1.03 -16.13 2.30
C ALA A 87 -0.17 -17.05 2.00
N ASN A 88 -0.21 -18.18 2.70
CA ASN A 88 -1.34 -19.09 2.69
C ASN A 88 -2.13 -18.94 3.99
N HIS A 89 -3.39 -18.54 3.88
CA HIS A 89 -4.35 -18.48 4.99
C HIS A 89 -5.39 -19.57 4.81
N GLY A 90 -5.09 -20.76 5.36
CA GLY A 90 -6.06 -21.86 5.40
C GLY A 90 -6.52 -22.34 4.02
N GLY A 91 -5.62 -22.37 3.04
CA GLY A 91 -5.90 -22.81 1.67
C GLY A 91 -6.16 -21.66 0.69
N THR A 92 -6.21 -20.41 1.18
CA THR A 92 -6.38 -19.21 0.36
C THR A 92 -5.10 -18.41 0.30
N MET A 93 -4.62 -18.10 -0.90
CA MET A 93 -3.47 -17.21 -1.09
C MET A 93 -3.88 -15.76 -0.84
N ALA A 94 -3.06 -15.02 -0.12
CA ALA A 94 -3.23 -13.58 0.06
C ALA A 94 -1.91 -12.83 -0.08
N ALA A 95 -2.02 -11.56 -0.43
CA ALA A 95 -0.92 -10.61 -0.40
C ALA A 95 -0.43 -10.41 1.05
N GLN A 96 0.85 -10.69 1.29
CA GLN A 96 1.49 -10.44 2.58
C GLN A 96 2.99 -10.20 2.37
N ALA A 97 3.48 -9.05 2.85
CA ALA A 97 4.91 -8.77 2.89
C ALA A 97 5.63 -9.79 3.78
N GLY A 98 6.74 -10.36 3.29
CA GLY A 98 7.43 -11.46 3.97
C GLY A 98 6.61 -12.75 4.02
N GLY A 99 5.71 -12.95 3.05
CA GLY A 99 4.92 -14.18 2.93
C GLY A 99 5.76 -15.44 2.78
N ASN A 100 5.15 -16.60 2.97
CA ASN A 100 5.83 -17.90 2.97
C ASN A 100 4.97 -18.99 2.29
N ALA A 101 4.09 -18.62 1.36
CA ALA A 101 3.17 -19.52 0.68
C ALA A 101 3.88 -20.72 0.03
N GLN A 102 5.12 -20.57 -0.45
CA GLN A 102 5.87 -21.67 -1.05
C GLN A 102 6.10 -22.88 -0.12
N ASN A 103 5.98 -22.70 1.20
CA ASN A 103 6.16 -23.78 2.17
C ASN A 103 4.88 -24.60 2.37
N SER A 104 3.72 -24.09 1.93
CA SER A 104 2.41 -24.70 2.18
C SER A 104 1.49 -24.68 0.96
N CYS A 105 2.01 -24.28 -0.19
CA CYS A 105 1.34 -24.30 -1.47
C CYS A 105 2.29 -24.92 -2.51
N GLN A 106 1.73 -25.66 -3.45
CA GLN A 106 2.46 -26.19 -4.59
C GLN A 106 2.96 -25.04 -5.49
N PRO A 107 3.97 -25.28 -6.35
CA PRO A 107 4.39 -24.31 -7.35
C PRO A 107 3.20 -23.78 -8.15
N PRO A 108 3.03 -22.45 -8.27
CA PRO A 108 1.86 -21.88 -8.88
C PRO A 108 1.91 -21.98 -10.40
N GLU A 109 0.73 -22.03 -11.00
CA GLU A 109 0.55 -21.66 -12.40
C GLU A 109 0.51 -20.14 -12.56
N PHE A 110 1.11 -19.64 -13.63
CA PHE A 110 1.19 -18.21 -13.94
C PHE A 110 0.38 -17.88 -15.18
N GLN A 111 -0.52 -16.90 -15.08
CA GLN A 111 -1.30 -16.38 -16.20
C GLN A 111 -0.89 -14.93 -16.48
N TRP A 112 -0.51 -14.63 -17.73
CA TRP A 112 -0.07 -13.28 -18.16
C TRP A 112 -1.09 -12.54 -19.02
N HIS A 113 -1.79 -13.23 -19.94
CA HIS A 113 -2.51 -12.56 -21.03
C HIS A 113 -3.87 -11.96 -20.63
N ASN A 114 -4.71 -12.70 -19.91
CA ASN A 114 -6.09 -12.24 -19.62
C ASN A 114 -6.21 -11.56 -18.25
N GLN A 115 -5.48 -12.07 -17.26
CA GLN A 115 -5.38 -11.52 -15.92
C GLN A 115 -3.98 -11.88 -15.41
N VAL A 116 -3.24 -10.90 -14.90
CA VAL A 116 -1.91 -11.16 -14.33
C VAL A 116 -2.08 -11.70 -12.92
N ARG A 117 -2.12 -13.02 -12.80
CA ARG A 117 -2.44 -13.73 -11.56
C ARG A 117 -1.69 -15.06 -11.45
N ILE A 118 -1.63 -15.58 -10.24
CA ILE A 118 -1.11 -16.90 -9.94
C ILE A 118 -2.19 -17.80 -9.35
N GLY A 119 -2.16 -19.08 -9.72
CA GLY A 119 -3.03 -20.13 -9.17
C GLY A 119 -2.20 -21.18 -8.47
N ALA A 120 -2.57 -21.64 -7.28
CA ALA A 120 -1.82 -22.68 -6.58
C ALA A 120 -2.73 -23.54 -5.70
N TRP A 121 -2.35 -24.82 -5.56
CA TRP A 121 -2.96 -25.71 -4.58
C TRP A 121 -2.27 -25.53 -3.22
N CYS A 122 -3.04 -25.05 -2.25
CA CYS A 122 -2.57 -24.70 -0.92
C CYS A 122 -3.17 -25.61 0.14
N VAL A 123 -2.39 -25.91 1.18
CA VAL A 123 -2.86 -26.68 2.34
C VAL A 123 -3.90 -25.87 3.09
N ALA A 124 -5.11 -26.43 3.20
CA ALA A 124 -6.27 -25.88 3.88
C ALA A 124 -6.57 -26.53 5.24
N GLY A 125 -5.76 -27.51 5.62
CA GLY A 125 -5.89 -28.27 6.85
C GLY A 125 -5.37 -29.70 6.71
N SER A 126 -5.30 -30.40 7.83
CA SER A 126 -4.93 -31.82 7.88
C SER A 126 -6.18 -32.70 7.91
N VAL A 127 -6.11 -33.86 7.25
CA VAL A 127 -7.14 -34.91 7.31
C VAL A 127 -6.47 -36.23 7.69
N PRO A 128 -7.20 -37.22 8.23
CA PRO A 128 -6.63 -38.54 8.44
C PRO A 128 -6.03 -39.08 7.13
N GLY A 129 -4.73 -39.42 7.15
CA GLY A 129 -4.02 -39.92 5.98
C GLY A 129 -3.50 -38.87 4.99
N GLY A 130 -3.61 -37.56 5.26
CA GLY A 130 -3.01 -36.57 4.37
C GLY A 130 -3.36 -35.11 4.66
N GLN A 131 -3.21 -34.27 3.63
CA GLN A 131 -3.55 -32.85 3.68
C GLN A 131 -4.74 -32.58 2.78
N ARG A 132 -5.64 -31.69 3.24
CA ARG A 132 -6.68 -31.12 2.39
C ARG A 132 -6.07 -29.98 1.60
N LEU A 133 -6.10 -30.07 0.28
CA LEU A 133 -5.66 -29.00 -0.61
C LEU A 133 -6.85 -28.19 -1.10
N THR A 134 -6.64 -26.90 -1.34
CA THR A 134 -7.61 -26.01 -1.96
C THR A 134 -6.89 -25.20 -3.03
N HIS A 135 -7.53 -25.09 -4.21
CA HIS A 135 -6.99 -24.28 -5.28
C HIS A 135 -7.39 -22.82 -5.08
N SER A 136 -6.42 -21.93 -5.01
CA SER A 136 -6.62 -20.50 -4.82
C SER A 136 -6.02 -19.72 -5.98
N TRP A 137 -6.64 -18.60 -6.34
CA TRP A 137 -6.11 -17.63 -7.29
C TRP A 137 -5.77 -16.33 -6.56
N LEU A 138 -4.67 -15.68 -6.93
CA LEU A 138 -4.27 -14.38 -6.42
C LEU A 138 -3.85 -13.47 -7.57
N SER A 139 -4.48 -12.30 -7.67
CA SER A 139 -4.06 -11.26 -8.61
C SER A 139 -2.70 -10.69 -8.19
N LEU A 140 -1.80 -10.53 -9.15
CA LEU A 140 -0.53 -9.82 -8.94
C LEU A 140 -0.67 -8.32 -9.16
N GLU A 141 -1.83 -7.87 -9.67
CA GLU A 141 -2.13 -6.47 -9.83
C GLU A 141 -2.12 -5.75 -8.48
N GLY A 142 -1.32 -4.70 -8.38
CA GLY A 142 -1.13 -3.94 -7.14
C GLY A 142 -0.16 -4.58 -6.14
N LEU A 143 -0.01 -5.91 -6.16
CA LEU A 143 0.91 -6.67 -5.29
C LEU A 143 2.37 -6.55 -5.71
N VAL A 144 2.65 -6.62 -7.02
CA VAL A 144 4.00 -6.54 -7.56
C VAL A 144 4.17 -5.24 -8.32
N ARG A 145 5.30 -4.58 -8.12
CA ARG A 145 5.62 -3.31 -8.78
C ARG A 145 7.03 -3.31 -9.34
N ASN A 146 7.21 -2.55 -10.40
CA ASN A 146 8.50 -2.15 -10.90
C ASN A 146 8.97 -0.90 -10.14
N GLN A 147 10.10 -1.02 -9.44
CA GLN A 147 10.80 0.09 -8.80
C GLN A 147 12.19 0.20 -9.43
N ASP A 148 12.33 1.09 -10.41
CA ASP A 148 13.59 1.38 -11.08
C ASP A 148 14.30 0.13 -11.67
N GLY A 149 13.52 -0.68 -12.39
CA GLY A 149 14.01 -1.91 -13.01
C GLY A 149 14.06 -3.12 -12.06
N TYR A 150 13.61 -2.97 -10.80
CA TYR A 150 13.51 -4.06 -9.84
C TYR A 150 12.06 -4.44 -9.55
N LEU A 151 11.75 -5.74 -9.57
CA LEU A 151 10.48 -6.27 -9.08
C LEU A 151 10.47 -6.26 -7.54
N ARG A 152 9.41 -5.71 -6.95
CA ARG A 152 9.21 -5.68 -5.49
C ARG A 152 7.75 -5.91 -5.11
N CYS A 153 7.53 -6.44 -3.91
CA CYS A 153 6.20 -6.50 -3.29
C CYS A 153 5.77 -5.09 -2.83
N PHE A 154 4.46 -4.86 -2.75
CA PHE A 154 3.86 -3.65 -2.21
C PHE A 154 2.73 -3.98 -1.24
#